data_AF-A0A2P7TJM3-F1
#
_entry.id   AF-A0A2P7TJM3-F1
#
_cell.length_a   1.000
_cell.length_b   1.000
_cell.length_c   1.000
_cell.angle_alpha   90.00
_cell.angle_beta   90.00
_cell.angle_gamma   90.00
#
_symmetry.space_group_name_H-M   'P 1'
#
loop_
_entity.id
_entity.type
_entity.pdbx_description
1 polymer ?
#
loop_
_entity_poly.entity_id
_entity_poly.type
_entity_poly.pdbx_seq_one_letter_code
_entity_poly.pdbx_strand_id
1 'polypeptide(L)' 'MLCNGAILSIAQHEALFSLLGTTYGGDGVTTFALPNIPNPSQGRVYIISIFGIYPSRG' A
#
# COMPACT_ATOMS: atom_id res chain seq x y z
N MET A 1 8.56 0.83 -1.46
CA MET A 1 7.99 2.18 -1.28
C MET A 1 7.84 2.47 0.20
N LEU A 2 7.95 3.73 0.64
CA LEU A 2 7.74 4.07 2.05
C LEU A 2 6.27 3.94 2.43
N CYS A 3 6.00 3.48 3.66
CA CYS A 3 4.66 3.45 4.23
C CYS A 3 4.28 4.84 4.77
N ASN A 4 4.05 5.81 3.88
CA ASN A 4 3.80 7.22 4.21
C ASN A 4 2.38 7.71 3.86
N GLY A 5 1.44 6.81 3.59
CA GLY A 5 0.08 7.22 3.17
C GLY A 5 -0.06 7.59 1.70
N ALA A 6 0.91 7.24 0.83
CA ALA A 6 0.84 7.58 -0.59
C ALA A 6 -0.38 6.95 -1.28
N ILE A 7 -1.01 7.73 -2.17
CA ILE A 7 -2.11 7.28 -3.03
C ILE A 7 -1.49 6.64 -4.28
N LEU A 8 -1.94 5.43 -4.61
CA LEU A 8 -1.48 4.64 -5.75
C LEU A 8 -2.64 4.24 -6.66
N SER A 9 -2.35 4.05 -7.95
CA SER A 9 -3.33 3.57 -8.94
C SER A 9 -3.55 2.07 -8.79
N ILE A 10 -4.82 1.65 -8.69
CA ILE A 10 -5.19 0.23 -8.63
C ILE A 10 -4.76 -0.48 -9.91
N ALA A 11 -4.98 0.14 -11.08
CA ALA A 11 -4.66 -0.46 -12.38
C ALA A 11 -3.17 -0.83 -12.56
N GLN A 12 -2.26 -0.16 -11.84
CA GLN A 12 -0.83 -0.47 -11.86
C GLN A 12 -0.40 -1.42 -10.73
N HIS A 13 -1.22 -1.57 -9.68
CA HIS A 13 -0.87 -2.28 -8.45
C HIS A 13 -2.00 -3.19 -7.95
N GLU A 14 -2.72 -3.86 -8.86
CA GLU A 14 -3.89 -4.70 -8.53
C GLU A 14 -3.59 -5.79 -7.50
N ALA A 15 -2.42 -6.42 -7.60
CA ALA A 15 -2.00 -7.46 -6.66
C ALA A 15 -1.81 -6.91 -5.24
N LEU A 16 -1.30 -5.68 -5.12
CA LEU A 16 -1.13 -5.01 -3.83
C LEU A 16 -2.46 -4.46 -3.30
N PHE A 17 -3.31 -3.96 -4.19
CA PHE A 17 -4.68 -3.58 -3.84
C PHE A 17 -5.48 -4.78 -3.32
N SER A 18 -5.32 -5.98 -3.91
CA SER A 18 -5.94 -7.21 -3.41
C SER A 18 -5.53 -7.56 -1.97
N LEU A 19 -4.36 -7.08 -1.53
CA LEU A 19 -3.91 -7.22 -0.15
C LEU A 19 -4.36 -6.09 0.77
N LEU A 20 -4.34 -4.83 0.35
CA LEU A 20 -4.64 -3.69 1.26
C LEU A 20 -6.10 -3.23 1.19
N GLY A 21 -6.73 -3.37 0.03
CA GLY A 21 -8.01 -2.75 -0.29
C GLY A 21 -7.95 -1.23 -0.12
N THR A 22 -9.07 -0.66 0.29
CA THR A 22 -9.21 0.77 0.63
C THR A 22 -8.99 1.06 2.11
N THR A 23 -8.42 0.12 2.87
CA THR A 23 -8.29 0.21 4.35
C THR A 23 -7.63 1.51 4.81
N TYR A 24 -6.70 2.04 4.02
CA TYR A 24 -5.94 3.25 4.36
C TYR A 24 -6.40 4.50 3.59
N GLY A 25 -7.45 4.39 2.76
CA GLY A 25 -7.98 5.47 1.92
C GLY A 25 -7.91 5.19 0.42
N GLY A 26 -8.20 6.23 -0.37
CA GLY A 26 -8.44 6.15 -1.81
C GLY A 26 -9.90 5.84 -2.15
N ASP A 27 -10.24 5.92 -3.43
CA ASP A 27 -11.63 5.78 -3.90
C ASP A 27 -12.07 4.33 -4.08
N GLY A 28 -11.13 3.36 -4.04
CA GLY A 28 -11.42 1.92 -4.19
C GLY A 28 -11.82 1.48 -5.59
N VAL A 29 -11.95 2.42 -6.52
CA VAL A 29 -12.28 2.18 -7.93
C VAL A 29 -11.04 2.40 -8.79
N THR A 30 -10.37 3.54 -8.62
CA THR A 30 -9.18 3.92 -9.39
C THR A 30 -7.92 3.99 -8.54
N THR A 31 -8.07 4.36 -7.27
CA THR A 31 -6.96 4.60 -6.35
C THR A 31 -7.15 3.92 -5.01
N PHE A 32 -6.02 3.63 -4.35
CA PHE A 32 -5.97 3.18 -2.97
C PHE A 32 -4.77 3.81 -2.26
N ALA A 33 -4.83 3.95 -0.94
CA ALA A 33 -3.75 4.50 -0.16
C ALA A 33 -2.89 3.41 0.49
N LEU A 34 -1.60 3.70 0.63
CA LEU A 34 -0.68 2.93 1.45
C LEU A 34 -0.89 3.22 2.95
N PRO A 35 -0.45 2.32 3.84
CA PRO A 35 -0.42 2.62 5.27
C PRO A 35 0.51 3.79 5.56
N ASN A 36 0.09 4.68 6.46
CA ASN A 36 0.92 5.76 6.99
C ASN A 36 1.51 5.32 8.34
N ILE A 37 2.65 4.64 8.28
CA ILE A 37 3.34 4.14 9.47
C ILE A 37 4.49 5.12 9.78
N PRO A 38 4.42 5.87 10.90
CA PRO A 38 5.49 6.77 11.27
C PRO A 38 6.77 5.96 11.46
N ASN A 39 7.87 6.49 10.92
CA ASN A 39 9.18 5.87 11.04
C ASN A 39 9.53 5.81 12.54
N PRO A 40 9.97 4.65 13.05
CA PRO A 40 10.48 4.60 14.42
C PRO A 40 11.70 5.51 14.51
N SER A 41 11.74 6.33 15.57
CA SER A 41 12.71 7.42 15.78
C SER A 41 14.18 6.97 15.77
N GLN A 42 14.44 5.67 15.79
CA GLN A 42 15.76 5.05 15.88
C GLN A 42 16.34 4.62 14.51
N GLY A 43 16.01 5.36 13.44
CA GLY A 43 16.61 5.19 12.11
C GLY A 43 16.14 3.96 11.33
N ARG A 44 14.99 3.37 11.66
CA ARG A 44 14.39 2.30 10.85
C ARG A 44 13.26 2.88 10.00
N VAL A 45 13.04 2.32 8.82
CA VAL A 45 11.99 2.74 7.90
C VAL A 45 11.13 1.54 7.53
N TYR A 46 9.81 1.71 7.56
CA TYR A 46 8.89 0.69 7.06
C TYR A 46 8.72 0.89 5.57
N ILE A 47 8.97 -0.19 4.82
CA ILE A 47 8.77 -0.24 3.39
C ILE A 47 7.76 -1.34 3.04
N ILE A 48 6.97 -1.06 2.03
CA ILE A 48 6.11 -2.04 1.37
C ILE A 48 6.67 -2.32 -0.02
N SER A 49 6.76 -3.60 -0.36
CA SER A 49 7.05 -4.02 -1.73
C SER A 49 5.84 -3.66 -2.60
N ILE A 50 6.04 -2.90 -3.68
CA ILE A 50 4.97 -2.44 -4.58
C ILE A 50 4.90 -3.21 -5.90
N PHE A 51 5.86 -4.11 -6.11
CA PHE A 51 5.94 -5.05 -7.22
C PHE A 51 6.24 -6.43 -6.66
N GLY A 52 5.60 -7.46 -7.19
CA GLY A 52 5.75 -8.84 -6.72
C GLY A 52 4.50 -9.68 -6.93
N ILE A 53 4.64 -10.99 -6.72
CA ILE A 53 3.50 -11.91 -6.68
C ILE A 53 2.96 -11.89 -5.25
N TYR A 54 1.74 -11.40 -5.09
CA TYR A 54 1.06 -11.34 -3.81
C TYR A 54 -0.11 -12.33 -3.81
N PRO A 55 -0.34 -13.07 -2.72
CA PRO A 55 -1.53 -13.90 -2.60
C PRO A 55 -2.78 -12.99 -2.52
N SER A 56 -3.85 -13.37 -3.21
CA SER A 56 -5.15 -12.74 -3.01
C SER A 56 -5.69 -13.09 -1.62
N ARG A 57 -6.35 -12.15 -0.93
CA ARG A 57 -7.16 -12.50 0.24
C ARG A 57 -8.29 -13.42 -0.23
N GLY A 58 -8.28 -14.66 0.26
CA GLY A 58 -9.35 -15.63 0.01
C GLY A 58 -10.68 -15.19 0.60
#